data_AF-K1QHC0-F1
#
_entry.id   AF-K1QHC0-F1
#
_cell.length_a   1.000
_cell.length_b   1.000
_cell.length_c   1.000
_cell.angle_alpha   90.00
_cell.angle_beta   90.00
_cell.angle_gamma   90.00
#
_symmetry.space_group_name_H-M   'P 1'
#
loop_
_entity.id
_entity.type
_entity.pdbx_description
1 polymer ?
#
loop_
_entity_poly.entity_id
_entity_poly.type
_entity_poly.pdbx_seq_one_letter_code
_entity_poly.pdbx_strand_id
1 'polypeptide(L)'
;MEHSAILRSHALRVMGTVEKCIGRIKTPEKLENLMHELGERHTHYNARYDFVDLVGNQFVLAIKPHFDNQWTPEIEDAWVQLFKVMTYHMKKGLIDAPVITY
;
A
#
# COMPACT_ATOMS: atom_id res chain seq x y z
N MET A 1 0.51 11.19 17.25
CA MET A 1 0.21 11.42 15.81
C MET A 1 -0.24 12.84 15.50
N GLU A 2 -0.76 13.61 16.47
CA GLU A 2 -1.32 14.96 16.25
C GLU A 2 -0.35 16.05 15.75
N HIS A 3 0.97 15.83 15.73
CA HIS A 3 1.94 16.92 15.51
C HIS A 3 2.78 16.86 14.24
N SER A 4 2.66 15.82 13.38
CA SER A 4 3.43 15.74 12.13
C SER A 4 2.55 15.93 10.89
N ALA A 5 2.64 17.11 10.29
CA ALA A 5 1.97 17.42 9.02
C ALA A 5 2.44 16.49 7.89
N ILE A 6 3.71 16.10 7.90
CA ILE A 6 4.29 15.18 6.91
C ILE A 6 3.66 13.79 7.04
N LEU A 7 3.57 13.25 8.26
CA LEU A 7 2.97 11.96 8.52
C LEU A 7 1.48 11.95 8.15
N ARG A 8 0.74 13.01 8.50
CA ARG A 8 -0.68 13.15 8.15
C ARG A 8 -0.87 13.19 6.64
N SER A 9 -0.07 13.98 5.93
CA SER A 9 -0.10 14.08 4.47
C SER A 9 0.22 12.73 3.80
N HIS A 10 1.19 11.99 4.34
CA HIS A 10 1.50 10.65 3.88
C HIS A 10 0.34 9.67 4.11
N ALA A 11 -0.25 9.65 5.30
CA ALA A 11 -1.40 8.80 5.62
C ALA A 11 -2.58 9.04 4.66
N LEU A 12 -2.88 10.30 4.34
CA LEU A 12 -3.92 10.63 3.36
C LEU A 12 -3.59 10.10 1.96
N ARG A 13 -2.33 10.17 1.52
CA ARG A 13 -1.90 9.58 0.24
C ARG A 13 -2.01 8.05 0.23
N VAL A 14 -1.70 7.40 1.36
CA VAL A 14 -1.88 5.95 1.52
C VAL A 14 -3.35 5.59 1.35
N MET A 15 -4.26 6.28 2.07
CA MET A 15 -5.70 6.03 1.95
C MET A 15 -6.22 6.23 0.53
N GLY A 16 -5.84 7.33 -0.13
CA GLY A 16 -6.22 7.57 -1.53
C GLY A 16 -5.63 6.56 -2.52
N THR A 17 -4.49 5.95 -2.19
CA THR A 17 -3.92 4.86 -3.01
C THR A 17 -4.71 3.57 -2.84
N VAL A 18 -5.07 3.23 -1.60
CA VAL A 18 -5.93 2.07 -1.30
C VAL A 18 -7.29 2.21 -2.00
N GLU A 19 -7.91 3.39 -1.94
CA GLU A 19 -9.17 3.68 -2.64
C GLU A 19 -9.05 3.46 -4.16
N LYS A 20 -7.97 3.98 -4.77
CA LYS A 20 -7.69 3.74 -6.21
C LYS A 20 -7.52 2.26 -6.53
N CYS A 21 -6.88 1.49 -5.66
CA CYS A 21 -6.70 0.05 -5.86
C CYS A 21 -8.04 -0.68 -5.81
N ILE A 22 -8.90 -0.35 -4.83
CA ILE A 22 -10.26 -0.89 -4.74
C ILE A 22 -11.08 -0.57 -6.00
N GLY A 23 -11.03 0.69 -6.46
CA GLY A 23 -11.69 1.12 -7.69
C GLY A 23 -11.19 0.44 -8.96
N ARG A 24 -10.03 -0.24 -8.90
CA ARG A 24 -9.37 -0.93 -10.02
C ARG A 24 -9.38 -2.45 -9.90
N ILE A 25 -10.10 -3.04 -8.95
CA ILE A 25 -10.15 -4.51 -8.77
C ILE A 25 -10.57 -5.25 -10.05
N LYS A 26 -11.44 -4.65 -10.88
CA LYS A 26 -11.88 -5.22 -12.17
C LYS A 26 -10.94 -4.92 -13.35
N THR A 27 -9.87 -4.18 -13.11
CA THR A 27 -8.86 -3.78 -14.11
C THR A 27 -7.46 -3.96 -13.50
N PRO A 28 -7.01 -5.22 -13.29
CA PRO A 28 -5.81 -5.52 -12.54
C PRO A 28 -4.57 -4.81 -13.10
N GLU A 29 -4.37 -4.77 -14.42
CA GLU A 29 -3.26 -4.06 -15.06
C GLU A 29 -3.10 -2.60 -14.58
N LYS A 30 -4.20 -1.87 -14.36
CA LYS A 30 -4.14 -0.48 -13.88
C LYS A 30 -3.73 -0.38 -12.42
N LEU A 31 -4.02 -1.40 -11.61
CA LEU A 31 -3.56 -1.50 -10.23
C LEU A 31 -2.07 -1.85 -10.21
N GLU A 32 -1.68 -2.84 -11.01
CA GLU A 32 -0.30 -3.31 -11.13
C GLU A 32 0.64 -2.17 -11.52
N ASN A 33 0.32 -1.45 -12.60
CA ASN A 33 1.10 -0.31 -13.07
C ASN A 33 1.18 0.81 -12.02
N LEU A 34 0.05 1.14 -11.38
CA LEU A 34 0.02 2.15 -10.31
C LEU A 34 0.95 1.80 -9.16
N MET A 35 0.92 0.55 -8.70
CA MET A 35 1.71 0.11 -7.56
C MET A 35 3.18 -0.05 -7.91
N HIS A 36 3.49 -0.45 -9.15
CA HIS A 36 4.86 -0.51 -9.66
C HIS A 36 5.49 0.89 -9.74
N GLU A 37 4.83 1.85 -10.40
CA GLU A 37 5.27 3.26 -10.47
C GLU A 37 5.38 3.90 -9.07
N LEU A 38 4.51 3.50 -8.14
CA LEU A 38 4.62 3.92 -6.75
C LEU A 38 5.88 3.34 -6.10
N GLY A 39 6.19 2.07 -6.34
CA GLY A 39 7.41 1.41 -5.91
C GLY A 39 8.68 2.10 -6.40
N GLU A 40 8.74 2.42 -7.69
CA GLU A 40 9.87 3.15 -8.28
C GLU A 40 10.12 4.47 -7.53
N ARG A 41 9.07 5.26 -7.27
CA ARG A 41 9.18 6.51 -6.52
C ARG A 41 9.60 6.32 -5.07
N HIS A 42 9.28 5.18 -4.46
CA HIS A 42 9.68 4.89 -3.08
C HIS A 42 11.18 4.60 -2.93
N THR A 43 11.91 4.34 -4.02
CA THR A 43 13.38 4.30 -3.97
C THR A 43 13.96 5.65 -3.57
N HIS A 44 13.41 6.76 -4.08
CA HIS A 44 13.82 8.12 -3.72
C HIS A 44 13.53 8.49 -2.26
N TYR A 45 12.64 7.74 -1.60
CA TYR A 45 12.30 7.94 -0.19
C TYR A 45 13.12 7.05 0.74
N ASN A 46 14.11 6.31 0.22
CA ASN A 46 14.89 5.32 0.97
C ASN A 46 14.00 4.28 1.69
N ALA A 47 12.87 3.93 1.07
CA ALA A 47 11.98 2.93 1.63
C ALA A 47 12.68 1.57 1.68
N ARG A 48 12.71 0.93 2.85
CA ARG A 48 13.28 -0.40 3.00
C ARG A 48 12.34 -1.44 2.41
N TYR A 49 12.87 -2.28 1.52
CA TYR A 49 12.13 -3.37 0.87
C TYR A 49 11.31 -4.20 1.87
N ASP A 50 11.93 -4.63 2.97
CA ASP A 50 11.27 -5.46 3.99
C ASP A 50 10.17 -4.72 4.78
N PHE A 51 10.19 -3.39 4.82
CA PHE A 51 9.15 -2.63 5.52
C PHE A 51 7.85 -2.56 4.72
N VAL A 52 7.90 -2.76 3.40
CA VAL A 52 6.69 -2.79 2.56
C VAL A 52 5.77 -3.94 2.95
N ASP A 53 6.32 -5.09 3.32
CA ASP A 53 5.54 -6.27 3.74
C ASP A 53 4.76 -6.03 5.04
N LEU A 54 5.22 -5.10 5.87
CA LEU A 54 4.57 -4.79 7.15
C LEU A 54 3.30 -3.95 6.96
N VAL A 55 3.21 -3.18 5.87
CA VAL A 55 2.12 -2.21 5.66
C VAL A 55 0.75 -2.89 5.63
N GLY A 56 0.63 -4.05 4.98
CA GLY A 56 -0.65 -4.75 4.85
C GLY A 56 -1.24 -5.14 6.20
N ASN A 57 -0.47 -5.85 7.03
CA ASN A 57 -0.94 -6.28 8.34
C ASN A 57 -1.23 -5.09 9.26
N GLN A 58 -0.40 -4.05 9.24
CA GLN A 58 -0.63 -2.84 10.05
C GLN A 58 -1.87 -2.08 9.61
N PHE A 59 -2.14 -2.02 8.30
CA PHE A 59 -3.35 -1.39 7.79
C PHE A 59 -4.61 -2.14 8.23
N VAL A 60 -4.63 -3.46 8.06
CA VAL A 60 -5.76 -4.30 8.47
C VAL A 60 -6.06 -4.15 9.96
N LEU A 61 -5.03 -4.19 10.81
CA LEU A 61 -5.17 -3.97 12.25
C LEU A 61 -5.69 -2.57 12.58
N ALA A 62 -5.29 -1.55 11.83
CA ALA A 62 -5.72 -0.17 12.06
C ALA A 62 -7.18 0.04 11.65
N ILE A 63 -7.65 -0.58 10.57
CA ILE A 63 -9.03 -0.37 10.09
C ILE A 63 -10.05 -1.23 10.83
N LYS A 64 -9.68 -2.44 11.27
CA LYS A 64 -10.58 -3.42 11.88
C LYS A 64 -11.48 -2.86 13.00
N PRO A 65 -10.98 -2.07 13.97
CA PRO A 65 -11.82 -1.48 15.02
C PRO A 65 -12.90 -0.52 14.53
N HIS A 66 -12.82 -0.03 13.29
CA HIS A 66 -13.78 0.90 12.70
C HIS A 66 -14.95 0.23 11.98
N PHE A 67 -14.99 -1.10 11.93
CA PHE A 67 -16.05 -1.87 11.26
C PHE A 67 -17.07 -2.49 12.22
N ASP A 68 -17.03 -2.16 13.52
CA ASP A 68 -17.92 -2.69 14.55
C ASP A 68 -18.16 -4.21 14.40
N ASN A 69 -19.42 -4.63 14.25
CA ASN A 69 -19.83 -6.03 14.08
C ASN A 69 -19.82 -6.51 12.62
N GLN A 70 -19.38 -5.69 11.67
CA GLN A 70 -19.35 -6.04 10.24
C GLN A 70 -18.05 -6.74 9.84
N TRP A 71 -17.05 -6.79 10.71
CA TRP A 71 -15.76 -7.43 10.40
C TRP A 71 -15.84 -8.95 10.50
N THR A 72 -15.80 -9.63 9.36
CA THR A 72 -15.80 -11.10 9.29
C THR A 72 -14.42 -11.63 8.87
N PRO A 73 -14.13 -12.93 9.10
CA PRO A 73 -12.91 -13.56 8.61
C PRO A 73 -12.72 -13.42 7.09
N GLU A 74 -13.82 -13.46 6.32
CA GLU A 74 -13.79 -13.29 4.85
C GLU A 74 -13.39 -11.86 4.45
N ILE A 75 -13.86 -10.84 5.19
CA ILE A 75 -13.46 -9.45 4.96
C ILE A 75 -11.99 -9.25 5.31
N GLU A 76 -11.52 -9.84 6.41
CA GLU A 76 -10.12 -9.81 6.81
C GLU A 76 -9.21 -10.42 5.73
N ASP A 77 -9.56 -11.62 5.24
CA ASP A 77 -8.81 -12.27 4.16
C ASP A 77 -8.82 -11.43 2.88
N ALA A 78 -9.96 -10.87 2.48
CA ALA A 78 -10.05 -10.00 1.31
C ALA A 78 -9.10 -8.79 1.39
N TRP A 79 -9.02 -8.13 2.54
CA TRP A 79 -8.08 -7.03 2.77
C TRP A 79 -6.63 -7.49 2.73
N VAL A 80 -6.31 -8.61 3.39
CA VAL A 80 -4.95 -9.19 3.38
C VAL A 80 -4.52 -9.53 1.95
N GLN A 81 -5.42 -10.11 1.15
CA GLN A 81 -5.15 -10.47 -0.25
C GLN A 81 -4.94 -9.23 -1.12
N LEU A 82 -5.74 -8.18 -0.95
CA LEU A 82 -5.53 -6.89 -1.63
C LEU A 82 -4.13 -6.33 -1.32
N PHE A 83 -3.73 -6.30 -0.04
CA PHE A 83 -2.42 -5.78 0.34
C PHE A 83 -1.26 -6.66 -0.13
N LYS A 84 -1.42 -7.98 -0.26
CA LYS A 84 -0.41 -8.83 -0.89
C LYS A 84 -0.17 -8.44 -2.36
N VAL A 85 -1.23 -8.18 -3.12
CA VAL A 85 -1.10 -7.69 -4.51
C VAL A 85 -0.40 -6.33 -4.52
N MET A 86 -0.87 -5.39 -3.71
CA MET A 86 -0.29 -4.04 -3.66
C MET A 86 1.20 -4.06 -3.31
N THR A 87 1.58 -4.77 -2.25
CA THR A 87 2.96 -4.86 -1.77
C THR A 87 3.85 -5.60 -2.75
N TYR A 88 3.35 -6.66 -3.42
CA TYR A 88 4.10 -7.37 -4.46
C TYR A 88 4.51 -6.44 -5.61
N HIS A 89 3.59 -5.66 -6.16
CA HIS A 89 3.90 -4.75 -7.28
C HIS A 89 4.74 -3.55 -6.83
N MET A 90 4.52 -3.02 -5.63
CA MET A 90 5.37 -1.98 -5.06
C MET A 90 6.82 -2.45 -4.87
N LYS A 91 7.01 -3.69 -4.41
CA LYS A 91 8.32 -4.31 -4.25
C LYS A 91 9.01 -4.58 -5.59
N LYS A 92 8.25 -4.96 -6.63
CA LYS A 92 8.79 -5.01 -7.99
C LYS A 92 9.30 -3.65 -8.45
N GLY A 93 8.52 -2.59 -8.31
CA GLY A 93 8.96 -1.24 -8.66
C GLY A 93 10.19 -0.76 -7.89
N LEU A 94 10.32 -1.14 -6.61
CA LEU A 94 11.53 -0.87 -5.81
C LEU A 94 12.79 -1.55 -6.35
N ILE A 95 12.65 -2.74 -6.94
CA ILE A 95 13.78 -3.51 -7.52
C ILE A 95 14.09 -3.04 -8.93
N ASP A 96 13.05 -2.81 -9.74
CA ASP A 96 13.17 -2.49 -11.16
C ASP A 96 13.62 -1.04 -11.40
N ALA A 97 13.53 -0.19 -10.36
CA ALA A 97 13.98 1.19 -10.44
C ALA A 97 15.46 1.25 -10.89
N PRO A 98 15.77 2.05 -11.92
CA PRO A 98 17.13 2.16 -12.42
C PRO A 98 18.05 2.64 -11.30
N VAL A 99 19.19 1.95 -11.13
CA VAL A 99 20.26 2.39 -10.23
C VAL A 99 20.66 3.81 -10.66
N ILE A 100 20.37 4.80 -9.83
CA ILE A 100 20.86 6.16 -10.05
C ILE A 100 22.37 6.12 -9.77
N THR A 101 23.15 5.86 -10.82
CA THR A 101 24.60 6.03 -10.80
C THR A 101 24.91 7.53 -10.85
N TYR A 102 25.48 8.06 -9.77
CA TYR A 102 26.12 9.38 -9.75
C TYR A 102 27.56 9.28 -10.25
#